data_AF-A0A7V5Q141-F1
#
_entry.id   AF-A0A7V5Q141-F1
#
_cell.length_a   1.000
_cell.length_b   1.000
_cell.length_c   1.000
_cell.angle_alpha   90.00
_cell.angle_beta   90.00
_cell.angle_gamma   90.00
#
_symmetry.space_group_name_H-M   'P 1'
#
loop_
_entity.id
_entity.type
_entity.pdbx_description
1 polymer ?
#
loop_
_entity_poly.entity_id
_entity_poly.type
_entity_poly.pdbx_seq_one_letter_code
_entity_poly.pdbx_strand_id
1 'polypeptide(L)'
;MEKRLPLFLLLAFAVLMLWQAIFAPRPQPKTKPQVDQPSSVAPIDTVANEPPVELPAVVGDVLVASEEQETGELIFGHSGELGLYLARFSNRGARLLELRLGDYTSSQGLTEAEREDVDNWVHLIEPILQPDGTSTGSMILRASASAKILERGTPFEEALWAMTVLKNADGSPRGVEFELAPGSGLRLVKRFLFRTGEQAFPLELELHTGGLAKTSSREFILTPASSMLPELDDRFYVEPQAIAAGPLGAEIDQMSFVMQQKLDSGKDRTG
;
A
#
# COMPACT_ATOMS: atom_id res chain seq x y z
N MET A 1 31.62 43.36 -16.02
CA MET A 1 30.59 42.41 -16.49
C MET A 1 30.63 42.35 -18.00
N GLU A 2 30.92 41.19 -18.57
CA GLU A 2 31.15 41.02 -20.00
C GLU A 2 29.87 41.22 -20.80
N LYS A 3 29.88 42.14 -21.78
CA LYS A 3 28.74 42.47 -22.67
C LYS A 3 28.24 41.28 -23.50
N ARG A 4 28.91 40.13 -23.44
CA ARG A 4 28.60 38.89 -24.16
C ARG A 4 27.56 38.03 -23.43
N LEU A 5 27.47 38.14 -22.10
CA LEU A 5 26.51 37.39 -21.28
C LEU A 5 25.04 37.67 -21.63
N PRO A 6 24.57 38.94 -21.73
CA PRO A 6 23.16 39.20 -22.04
C PRO A 6 22.77 38.75 -23.45
N LEU A 7 23.71 38.79 -24.41
CA LEU A 7 23.47 38.32 -25.77
C LEU A 7 23.31 36.79 -25.82
N PHE A 8 24.13 36.06 -25.05
CA PHE A 8 24.04 34.61 -24.95
C PHE A 8 22.71 34.16 -24.32
N LEU A 9 22.28 34.81 -23.24
CA LEU A 9 20.99 34.53 -22.59
C LEU A 9 19.81 34.78 -23.53
N LEU A 10 19.85 35.88 -24.29
CA LEU A 10 18.81 36.20 -25.27
C LEU A 10 18.76 35.16 -26.41
N LEU A 11 19.91 34.73 -26.90
CA LEU A 11 20.00 33.67 -27.92
C LEU A 11 19.51 32.31 -27.41
N ALA A 12 19.89 31.92 -26.20
CA ALA A 12 19.41 30.68 -25.58
C ALA A 12 17.89 30.69 -25.38
N PHE A 13 17.33 31.82 -24.97
CA PHE A 13 15.88 31.98 -24.84
C PHE A 13 15.16 31.91 -26.19
N ALA A 14 15.72 32.52 -27.24
CA ALA A 14 15.17 32.46 -28.59
C ALA A 14 15.15 31.02 -29.15
N VAL A 15 16.21 30.24 -28.89
CA VAL A 15 16.26 28.82 -29.29
C VAL A 15 15.20 28.00 -28.58
N LEU A 16 15.01 28.20 -27.27
CA LEU A 16 13.95 27.52 -26.49
C LEU A 16 12.54 27.87 -26.99
N MET A 17 12.28 29.15 -27.31
CA MET A 17 11.01 29.59 -27.86
C MET A 17 10.74 28.99 -29.25
N LEU A 18 11.76 28.94 -30.12
CA LEU A 18 11.63 28.34 -31.45
C LEU A 18 11.39 26.83 -31.35
N TRP A 19 12.06 26.16 -30.41
CA TRP A 19 11.84 24.74 -30.13
C TRP A 19 10.41 24.47 -29.66
N GLN A 20 9.90 25.27 -28.71
CA GLN A 20 8.51 25.17 -28.25
C GLN A 20 7.53 25.43 -29.41
N ALA A 21 7.77 26.41 -30.28
CA ALA A 21 6.86 26.69 -31.39
C ALA A 21 6.77 25.53 -32.41
N ILE A 22 7.87 24.81 -32.64
CA ILE A 22 7.93 23.71 -33.61
C ILE A 22 7.45 22.38 -33.01
N PHE A 23 7.81 22.13 -31.74
CA PHE A 23 7.65 20.82 -31.10
C PHE A 23 6.64 20.79 -29.95
N ALA A 24 6.00 21.91 -29.59
CA ALA A 24 4.97 21.88 -28.55
C ALA A 24 3.80 20.98 -28.99
N PRO A 25 3.35 20.05 -28.14
CA PRO A 25 2.14 19.30 -28.38
C PRO A 25 0.99 20.27 -28.53
N ARG A 26 0.20 20.12 -29.60
CA ARG A 26 -1.02 20.92 -29.75
C ARG A 26 -1.91 20.68 -28.52
N PRO A 27 -2.48 21.74 -27.91
CA PRO A 27 -3.43 21.56 -26.82
C PRO A 27 -4.57 20.70 -27.34
N GLN A 28 -4.73 19.51 -26.76
CA GLN A 28 -5.81 18.61 -27.15
C GLN A 28 -7.13 19.30 -26.79
N PRO A 29 -8.10 19.37 -27.71
CA PRO A 29 -9.41 19.90 -27.39
C PRO A 29 -9.97 19.07 -26.23
N LYS A 30 -10.38 19.76 -25.15
CA LYS A 30 -11.07 19.13 -24.03
C LYS A 30 -12.36 18.51 -24.54
N THR A 31 -12.32 17.20 -24.81
CA THR A 31 -13.52 16.40 -25.07
C THR A 31 -14.36 16.45 -23.81
N LYS A 32 -15.50 17.16 -23.88
CA LYS A 32 -16.50 17.14 -22.82
C LYS A 32 -16.93 15.68 -22.61
N PRO A 33 -17.13 15.21 -21.37
CA PRO A 33 -17.70 13.89 -21.13
C PRO A 33 -19.05 13.80 -21.84
N GLN A 34 -19.13 12.90 -22.81
CA GLN A 34 -20.38 12.50 -23.42
C GLN A 34 -21.11 11.67 -22.37
N VAL A 35 -22.22 12.21 -21.87
CA VAL A 35 -23.17 11.47 -21.04
C VAL A 35 -23.76 10.39 -21.94
N ASP A 36 -23.36 9.13 -21.71
CA ASP A 36 -24.03 8.00 -22.32
C ASP A 36 -25.46 7.94 -21.80
N GLN A 37 -26.40 8.19 -22.70
CA GLN A 37 -27.80 7.87 -22.48
C GLN A 37 -27.92 6.36 -22.32
N PRO A 38 -28.68 5.87 -21.33
CA PRO A 38 -28.95 4.44 -21.19
C PRO A 38 -29.72 3.95 -22.41
N SER A 39 -29.18 2.92 -23.07
CA SER A 39 -29.91 2.19 -24.11
C SER A 39 -31.14 1.55 -23.48
N SER A 40 -32.30 1.95 -23.99
CA SER A 40 -33.58 1.32 -23.75
C SER A 40 -33.51 -0.15 -24.15
N VAL A 41 -33.59 -1.05 -23.18
CA VAL A 41 -33.85 -2.48 -23.39
C VAL A 41 -35.34 -2.70 -23.15
N ALA A 42 -36.04 -3.12 -24.20
CA ALA A 42 -37.43 -3.56 -24.15
C ALA A 42 -37.58 -4.79 -23.23
N PRO A 43 -38.75 -4.98 -22.59
CA PRO A 43 -38.92 -5.88 -21.45
C PRO A 43 -38.88 -7.35 -21.89
N ILE A 44 -38.04 -8.14 -21.22
CA ILE A 44 -38.16 -9.59 -21.20
C ILE A 44 -38.80 -9.93 -19.86
N ASP A 45 -40.09 -10.18 -19.88
CA ASP A 45 -40.79 -10.92 -18.83
C ASP A 45 -40.21 -12.33 -18.71
N THR A 46 -40.19 -12.84 -17.48
CA THR A 46 -39.79 -14.19 -17.05
C THR A 46 -38.29 -14.34 -16.80
N VAL A 47 -37.88 -14.55 -15.53
CA VAL A 47 -37.65 -15.87 -14.93
C VAL A 47 -37.21 -15.70 -13.46
N ALA A 48 -37.83 -16.51 -12.60
CA ALA A 48 -37.36 -17.07 -11.33
C ALA A 48 -36.70 -16.17 -10.29
N ASN A 49 -37.45 -16.02 -9.20
CA ASN A 49 -37.01 -16.21 -7.82
C ASN A 49 -35.63 -16.92 -7.70
N GLU A 50 -34.56 -16.14 -7.63
CA GLU A 50 -33.22 -16.61 -7.33
C GLU A 50 -33.14 -16.82 -5.81
N PRO A 51 -32.85 -18.04 -5.31
CA PRO A 51 -32.74 -18.27 -3.88
C PRO A 51 -31.57 -17.45 -3.32
N PRO A 52 -31.63 -17.02 -2.05
CA PRO A 52 -30.55 -16.29 -1.42
C PRO A 52 -29.26 -17.10 -1.57
N VAL A 53 -28.20 -16.45 -2.08
CA VAL A 53 -26.85 -17.02 -2.11
C VAL A 53 -26.44 -17.24 -0.66
N GLU A 54 -26.68 -18.45 -0.15
CA GLU A 54 -26.16 -18.87 1.15
C GLU A 54 -24.64 -18.71 1.09
N LEU A 55 -24.11 -17.83 1.94
CA LEU A 55 -22.68 -17.78 2.20
C LEU A 55 -22.26 -19.21 2.58
N PRO A 56 -21.21 -19.79 1.95
CA PRO A 56 -20.78 -21.16 2.24
C PRO A 56 -20.58 -21.32 3.75
N ALA A 57 -20.76 -22.51 4.31
CA ALA A 57 -20.57 -22.73 5.75
C ALA A 57 -19.20 -22.20 6.23
N VAL A 58 -19.13 -21.70 7.46
CA VAL A 58 -17.86 -21.33 8.11
C VAL A 58 -17.03 -22.61 8.24
N VAL A 59 -15.82 -22.58 7.69
CA VAL A 59 -14.87 -23.69 7.77
C VAL A 59 -13.73 -23.20 8.66
N GLY A 60 -13.51 -23.82 9.81
CA GLY A 60 -12.44 -23.43 10.73
C GLY A 60 -12.74 -22.23 11.63
N ASP A 61 -11.72 -21.80 12.37
CA ASP A 61 -11.86 -20.77 13.38
C ASP A 61 -12.19 -19.40 12.76
N VAL A 62 -13.11 -18.69 13.43
CA VAL A 62 -13.32 -17.26 13.21
C VAL A 62 -12.65 -16.56 14.36
N LEU A 63 -11.54 -15.89 14.08
CA LEU A 63 -10.98 -14.95 15.03
C LEU A 63 -11.81 -13.68 14.90
N VAL A 64 -12.76 -13.48 15.81
CA VAL A 64 -13.46 -12.20 15.92
C VAL A 64 -12.42 -11.21 16.44
N ALA A 65 -11.83 -10.46 15.51
CA ALA A 65 -11.01 -9.31 15.87
C ALA A 65 -11.87 -8.24 16.55
N SER A 66 -11.19 -7.26 17.17
CA SER A 66 -11.80 -6.13 17.90
C SER A 66 -13.07 -5.61 17.23
N GLU A 67 -14.09 -5.27 18.02
CA GLU A 67 -15.36 -4.73 17.50
C GLU A 67 -15.19 -3.36 16.85
N GLU A 68 -14.09 -2.66 17.18
CA GLU A 68 -13.80 -1.31 16.72
C GLU A 68 -12.43 -1.20 16.03
N GLN A 69 -12.30 -0.17 15.22
CA GLN A 69 -11.00 0.19 14.64
C GLN A 69 -10.11 0.80 15.73
N GLU A 70 -8.89 0.30 15.81
CA GLU A 70 -7.86 0.74 16.74
C GLU A 70 -6.62 1.18 15.97
N THR A 71 -5.96 2.21 16.49
CA THR A 71 -4.65 2.66 16.04
C THR A 71 -3.65 2.57 17.17
N GLY A 72 -2.40 2.27 16.83
CA GLY A 72 -1.30 2.19 17.79
C GLY A 72 -0.06 2.89 17.28
N GLU A 73 0.55 3.70 18.12
CA GLU A 73 1.80 4.41 17.85
C GLU A 73 2.92 3.80 18.70
N LEU A 74 4.06 3.54 18.08
CA LEU A 74 5.21 2.92 18.72
C LEU A 74 6.50 3.60 18.26
N ILE A 75 7.40 3.83 19.21
CA ILE A 75 8.78 4.26 18.95
C ILE A 75 9.69 3.05 19.11
N PHE A 76 10.53 2.79 18.10
CA PHE A 76 11.50 1.71 18.06
C PHE A 76 12.91 2.29 18.06
N GLY A 77 13.85 1.68 18.79
CA GLY A 77 15.23 2.17 18.89
C GLY A 77 15.40 3.34 19.85
N HIS A 78 16.60 3.93 19.85
CA HIS A 78 16.98 5.08 20.68
C HIS A 78 17.65 6.16 19.84
N SER A 79 17.68 7.39 20.35
CA SER A 79 18.38 8.49 19.67
C SER A 79 19.89 8.21 19.57
N GLY A 80 20.44 8.48 18.39
CA GLY A 80 21.82 8.19 18.04
C GLY A 80 22.06 6.75 17.57
N GLU A 81 21.05 5.89 17.58
CA GLU A 81 21.13 4.52 17.05
C GLU A 81 20.48 4.43 15.66
N LEU A 82 21.10 3.64 14.77
CA LEU A 82 20.44 3.29 13.52
C LEU A 82 19.12 2.56 13.80
N GLY A 83 18.09 2.94 13.06
CA GLY A 83 16.77 2.32 13.19
C GLY A 83 15.89 2.93 14.27
N LEU A 84 16.12 4.19 14.65
CA LEU A 84 15.14 4.97 15.39
C LEU A 84 13.93 5.27 14.49
N TYR A 85 12.77 4.70 14.82
CA TYR A 85 11.54 4.90 14.08
C TYR A 85 10.39 5.30 15.01
N LEU A 86 9.52 6.18 14.53
CA LEU A 86 8.14 6.22 15.00
C LEU A 86 7.27 5.57 13.93
N ALA A 87 6.45 4.60 14.31
CA ALA A 87 5.49 3.99 13.40
C ALA A 87 4.09 4.00 14.00
N ARG A 88 3.12 4.33 13.17
CA ARG A 88 1.69 4.31 13.52
C ARG A 88 0.97 3.27 12.69
N PHE A 89 0.21 2.42 13.34
CA PHE A 89 -0.49 1.31 12.73
C PHE A 89 -2.00 1.41 12.90
N SER A 90 -2.74 0.69 12.05
CA SER A 90 -4.17 0.46 12.18
C SER A 90 -4.47 -1.04 12.15
N ASN A 91 -5.32 -1.49 13.06
CA ASN A 91 -5.83 -2.86 13.05
C ASN A 91 -6.73 -3.13 11.82
N ARG A 92 -7.36 -2.09 11.26
CA ARG A 92 -8.13 -2.17 10.02
C ARG A 92 -7.18 -2.37 8.84
N GLY A 93 -7.29 -3.53 8.19
CA GLY A 93 -6.43 -3.93 7.08
C GLY A 93 -4.97 -4.19 7.44
N ALA A 94 -4.63 -4.27 8.73
CA ALA A 94 -3.27 -4.44 9.24
C ALA A 94 -2.26 -3.46 8.60
N ARG A 95 -2.61 -2.16 8.57
CA ARG A 95 -1.91 -1.15 7.77
C ARG A 95 -0.83 -0.42 8.57
N LEU A 96 0.25 -0.06 7.91
CA LEU A 96 1.22 0.93 8.39
C LEU A 96 0.75 2.31 7.91
N LEU A 97 0.25 3.15 8.82
CA LEU A 97 -0.30 4.46 8.49
C LEU A 97 0.81 5.50 8.33
N GLU A 98 1.81 5.45 9.19
CA GLU A 98 2.87 6.45 9.25
C GLU A 98 4.18 5.80 9.67
N LEU A 99 5.27 6.28 9.07
CA LEU A 99 6.62 5.91 9.46
C LEU A 99 7.50 7.14 9.39
N ARG A 100 8.06 7.55 10.53
CA ARG A 100 9.07 8.60 10.64
C ARG A 100 10.40 8.00 11.04
N LEU A 101 11.46 8.50 10.43
CA LEU A 101 12.84 8.11 10.70
C LEU A 101 13.47 9.16 11.62
N GLY A 102 13.79 8.75 12.85
CA GLY A 102 14.51 9.57 13.81
C GLY A 102 15.99 9.72 13.44
N ASP A 103 16.67 10.64 14.11
CA ASP A 103 18.04 11.11 13.82
C ASP A 103 18.24 11.79 12.44
N TYR A 104 17.21 11.81 11.60
CA TYR A 104 17.15 12.60 10.38
C TYR A 104 16.04 13.62 10.52
N THR A 105 16.35 14.88 10.21
CA THR A 105 15.36 15.97 10.34
C THR A 105 14.93 16.54 9.00
N SER A 106 13.67 16.96 8.93
CA SER A 106 13.06 17.59 7.76
C SER A 106 13.67 18.95 7.43
N SER A 107 14.23 19.63 8.43
CA SER A 107 14.83 20.98 8.32
C SER A 107 16.26 21.03 8.84
N GLN A 108 17.07 21.93 8.27
CA GLN A 108 18.43 22.22 8.72
C GLN A 108 18.44 23.32 9.79
N GLY A 109 19.49 23.36 10.61
CA GLY A 109 19.69 24.43 11.61
C GLY A 109 18.90 24.27 12.90
N LEU A 110 18.19 23.15 13.08
CA LEU A 110 17.49 22.81 14.31
C LEU A 110 18.47 22.62 15.47
N THR A 111 18.08 23.13 16.64
CA THR A 111 18.72 22.88 17.93
C THR A 111 18.60 21.41 18.33
N GLU A 112 19.39 20.96 19.31
CA GLU A 112 19.35 19.58 19.79
C GLU A 112 17.96 19.18 20.29
N ALA A 113 17.32 20.04 21.10
CA ALA A 113 15.96 19.81 21.59
C ALA A 113 14.92 19.73 20.46
N GLU A 114 15.07 20.54 19.40
CA GLU A 114 14.18 20.47 18.23
C GLU A 114 14.41 19.21 17.39
N ARG A 115 15.62 18.64 17.38
CA ARG A 115 15.88 17.37 16.66
C ARG A 115 15.27 16.16 17.37
N GLU A 116 15.13 16.22 18.69
CA GLU A 116 14.46 15.20 19.48
C GLU A 116 12.93 15.24 19.31
N ASP A 117 12.38 16.36 18.83
CA ASP A 117 10.96 16.49 18.51
C ASP A 117 10.60 15.65 17.27
N VAL A 118 9.67 14.71 17.47
CA VAL A 118 9.17 13.78 16.45
C VAL A 118 8.54 14.51 15.26
N ASP A 119 8.01 15.71 15.46
CA ASP A 119 7.46 16.54 14.37
C ASP A 119 8.53 17.08 13.42
N ASN A 120 9.80 17.07 13.85
CA ASN A 120 10.91 17.44 13.00
C ASN A 120 11.58 16.25 12.30
N TRP A 121 11.15 15.02 12.58
CA TRP A 121 11.73 13.82 11.97
C TRP A 121 11.36 13.69 10.49
N VAL A 122 12.18 12.97 9.72
CA VAL A 122 11.90 12.72 8.30
C VAL A 122 10.74 11.74 8.18
N HIS A 123 9.72 12.11 7.42
CA HIS A 123 8.61 11.24 7.06
C HIS A 123 8.98 10.32 5.90
N LEU A 124 8.86 9.00 6.12
CA LEU A 124 9.03 7.98 5.08
C LEU A 124 7.69 7.51 4.51
N ILE A 125 6.66 7.43 5.37
CA ILE A 125 5.29 7.10 5.01
C ILE A 125 4.38 8.09 5.71
N GLU A 126 3.50 8.73 4.95
CA GLU A 126 2.49 9.65 5.46
C GLU A 126 1.07 9.14 5.17
N PRO A 127 0.14 9.31 6.13
CA PRO A 127 -1.26 9.07 5.87
C PRO A 127 -1.84 10.25 5.06
N ILE A 128 -2.57 9.93 4.00
CA ILE A 128 -3.41 10.89 3.29
C ILE A 128 -4.83 10.75 3.81
N LEU A 129 -5.38 11.86 4.27
CA LEU A 129 -6.80 11.95 4.58
C LEU A 129 -7.61 11.95 3.28
N GLN A 130 -8.48 10.96 3.16
CA GLN A 130 -9.44 10.87 2.08
C GLN A 130 -10.65 11.76 2.36
N PRO A 131 -11.43 12.14 1.32
CA PRO A 131 -12.64 12.95 1.49
C PRO A 131 -13.70 12.34 2.42
N ASP A 132 -13.69 11.02 2.61
CA ASP A 132 -14.58 10.29 3.51
C ASP A 132 -14.11 10.28 4.98
N GLY A 133 -13.00 10.96 5.28
CA GLY A 133 -12.39 11.05 6.61
C GLY A 133 -11.51 9.86 6.97
N THR A 134 -11.35 8.86 6.09
CA THR A 134 -10.42 7.75 6.31
C THR A 134 -8.98 8.14 5.94
N SER A 135 -7.99 7.54 6.58
CA SER A 135 -6.59 7.69 6.19
C SER A 135 -6.14 6.56 5.28
N THR A 136 -5.37 6.87 4.24
CA THR A 136 -4.59 5.86 3.50
C THR A 136 -3.58 5.18 4.42
N GLY A 137 -3.09 4.02 3.99
CA GLY A 137 -2.05 3.29 4.68
C GLY A 137 -1.25 2.43 3.71
N SER A 138 -0.05 2.08 4.13
CA SER A 138 0.91 1.30 3.35
C SER A 138 0.86 -0.18 3.72
N MET A 139 1.51 -0.99 2.88
CA MET A 139 1.66 -2.44 3.03
C MET A 139 0.31 -3.17 3.05
N ILE A 140 -0.68 -2.71 2.29
CA ILE A 140 -2.01 -3.33 2.27
C ILE A 140 -1.92 -4.74 1.68
N LEU A 141 -2.57 -5.71 2.32
CA LEU A 141 -2.74 -7.07 1.78
C LEU A 141 -4.08 -7.17 1.05
N ARG A 142 -4.06 -7.59 -0.21
CA ARG A 142 -5.26 -7.84 -1.02
C ARG A 142 -5.28 -9.27 -1.56
N ALA A 143 -6.47 -9.86 -1.65
CA ALA A 143 -6.66 -11.08 -2.41
C ALA A 143 -6.74 -10.78 -3.91
N SER A 144 -6.03 -11.55 -4.73
CA SER A 144 -6.28 -11.51 -6.18
C SER A 144 -7.61 -12.17 -6.52
N ALA A 145 -8.07 -12.07 -7.77
CA ALA A 145 -9.31 -12.72 -8.21
C ALA A 145 -9.35 -14.22 -7.86
N SER A 146 -8.19 -14.88 -7.90
CA SER A 146 -8.02 -16.29 -7.54
C SER A 146 -8.27 -16.58 -6.04
N ALA A 147 -8.05 -15.60 -5.16
CA ALA A 147 -8.12 -15.76 -3.71
C ALA A 147 -9.33 -15.05 -3.09
N LYS A 148 -10.11 -14.29 -3.86
CA LYS A 148 -11.25 -13.49 -3.39
C LYS A 148 -12.28 -14.27 -2.57
N ILE A 149 -12.49 -15.55 -2.91
CA ILE A 149 -13.39 -16.45 -2.18
C ILE A 149 -13.01 -16.63 -0.69
N LEU A 150 -11.76 -16.37 -0.32
CA LEU A 150 -11.23 -16.54 1.03
C LEU A 150 -11.59 -15.39 1.99
N GLU A 151 -12.02 -14.24 1.45
CA GLU A 151 -12.36 -13.02 2.22
C GLU A 151 -13.72 -13.11 2.93
N ARG A 152 -14.61 -14.00 2.50
CA ARG A 152 -15.90 -14.30 3.17
C ARG A 152 -16.80 -13.07 3.39
N GLY A 153 -16.74 -12.10 2.48
CA GLY A 153 -17.64 -10.94 2.42
C GLY A 153 -16.97 -9.62 2.77
N THR A 154 -15.89 -9.62 3.55
CA THR A 154 -15.13 -8.41 3.89
C THR A 154 -13.73 -8.47 3.30
N PRO A 155 -13.34 -7.52 2.43
CA PRO A 155 -11.98 -7.46 1.89
C PRO A 155 -10.92 -7.43 3.00
N PHE A 156 -9.77 -8.08 2.77
CA PHE A 156 -8.71 -8.15 3.79
C PHE A 156 -8.19 -6.77 4.20
N GLU A 157 -8.20 -5.83 3.27
CA GLU A 157 -7.82 -4.43 3.50
C GLU A 157 -8.83 -3.67 4.37
N GLU A 158 -10.06 -4.13 4.48
CA GLU A 158 -11.14 -3.50 5.26
C GLU A 158 -11.46 -4.28 6.55
N ALA A 159 -11.06 -5.54 6.63
CA ALA A 159 -11.24 -6.38 7.81
C ALA A 159 -10.53 -5.79 9.04
N LEU A 160 -11.11 -5.99 10.22
CA LEU A 160 -10.43 -5.73 11.48
C LEU A 160 -9.55 -6.94 11.81
N TRP A 161 -8.28 -6.69 12.08
CA TRP A 161 -7.29 -7.70 12.47
C TRP A 161 -7.09 -7.63 13.98
N ALA A 162 -6.80 -8.76 14.63
CA ALA A 162 -6.32 -8.73 16.01
C ALA A 162 -4.90 -8.17 16.02
N MET A 163 -4.69 -7.05 16.71
CA MET A 163 -3.42 -6.34 16.77
C MET A 163 -2.73 -6.61 18.11
N THR A 164 -1.50 -7.12 18.08
CA THR A 164 -0.69 -7.39 19.27
C THR A 164 0.68 -6.73 19.14
N VAL A 165 1.06 -5.92 20.14
CA VAL A 165 2.41 -5.36 20.22
C VAL A 165 3.39 -6.44 20.65
N LEU A 166 4.38 -6.70 19.81
CA LEU A 166 5.48 -7.61 20.11
C LEU A 166 6.54 -6.86 20.92
N LYS A 167 7.02 -7.46 22.00
CA LYS A 167 8.04 -6.87 22.88
C LYS A 167 9.30 -7.73 22.93
N ASN A 168 10.44 -7.08 23.17
CA ASN A 168 11.69 -7.71 23.55
C ASN A 168 11.64 -8.17 25.02
N ALA A 169 12.67 -8.90 25.46
CA ALA A 169 12.79 -9.37 26.84
C ALA A 169 12.88 -8.24 27.87
N ASP A 170 13.40 -7.07 27.46
CA ASP A 170 13.47 -5.85 28.28
C ASP A 170 12.17 -5.03 28.29
N GLY A 171 11.13 -5.49 27.57
CA GLY A 171 9.84 -4.83 27.47
C GLY A 171 9.76 -3.74 26.39
N SER A 172 10.86 -3.41 25.71
CA SER A 172 10.85 -2.48 24.57
C SER A 172 10.06 -3.07 23.39
N PRO A 173 9.39 -2.24 22.58
CA PRO A 173 8.66 -2.74 21.42
C PRO A 173 9.65 -3.28 20.38
N ARG A 174 9.36 -4.46 19.83
CA ARG A 174 10.11 -5.08 18.71
C ARG A 174 9.32 -5.16 17.42
N GLY A 175 8.01 -4.90 17.49
CA GLY A 175 7.15 -5.01 16.32
C GLY A 175 5.67 -5.06 16.65
N VAL A 176 4.86 -5.33 15.64
CA VAL A 176 3.42 -5.54 15.74
C VAL A 176 3.04 -6.78 14.94
N GLU A 177 2.24 -7.65 15.53
CA GLU A 177 1.60 -8.78 14.88
C GLU A 177 0.12 -8.47 14.65
N PHE A 178 -0.33 -8.77 13.44
CA PHE A 178 -1.72 -8.73 13.04
C PHE A 178 -2.17 -10.13 12.68
N GLU A 179 -3.32 -10.54 13.20
CA GLU A 179 -3.91 -11.83 12.89
C GLU A 179 -5.35 -11.71 12.38
N LEU A 180 -5.68 -12.47 11.35
CA LEU A 180 -7.03 -12.56 10.79
C LEU A 180 -7.39 -14.02 10.46
N ALA A 181 -8.54 -14.46 10.93
CA ALA A 181 -9.16 -15.72 10.50
C ALA A 181 -10.62 -15.46 10.11
N PRO A 182 -10.93 -15.27 8.81
CA PRO A 182 -12.25 -14.87 8.34
C PRO A 182 -13.26 -16.03 8.27
N GLY A 183 -12.94 -17.21 8.80
CA GLY A 183 -13.82 -18.40 8.74
C GLY A 183 -13.85 -19.11 7.39
N SER A 184 -12.86 -18.89 6.52
CA SER A 184 -12.68 -19.61 5.24
C SER A 184 -11.78 -20.84 5.34
N GLY A 185 -11.32 -21.19 6.53
CA GLY A 185 -10.28 -22.20 6.77
C GLY A 185 -8.87 -21.62 6.62
N LEU A 186 -8.76 -20.32 6.37
CA LEU A 186 -7.52 -19.58 6.30
C LEU A 186 -7.29 -18.83 7.62
N ARG A 187 -6.06 -18.83 8.11
CA ARG A 187 -5.56 -17.91 9.12
C ARG A 187 -4.35 -17.18 8.55
N LEU A 188 -4.40 -15.87 8.57
CA LEU A 188 -3.36 -14.96 8.10
C LEU A 188 -2.68 -14.31 9.30
N VAL A 189 -1.35 -14.31 9.31
CA VAL A 189 -0.56 -13.57 10.29
C VAL A 189 0.40 -12.66 9.55
N LYS A 190 0.44 -11.38 9.95
CA LYS A 190 1.32 -10.37 9.36
C LYS A 190 2.11 -9.68 10.46
N ARG A 191 3.44 -9.65 10.34
CA ARG A 191 4.32 -9.05 11.37
C ARG A 191 5.20 -7.96 10.80
N PHE A 192 5.20 -6.81 11.44
CA PHE A 192 6.20 -5.77 11.26
C PHE A 192 7.23 -5.92 12.37
N LEU A 193 8.50 -6.14 12.04
CA LEU A 193 9.57 -6.36 13.01
C LEU A 193 10.61 -5.25 12.86
N PHE A 194 10.97 -4.60 13.97
CA PHE A 194 11.99 -3.56 14.02
C PHE A 194 13.17 -4.08 14.82
N ARG A 195 14.37 -3.95 14.27
CA ARG A 195 15.60 -4.43 14.89
C ARG A 195 16.48 -3.24 15.25
N THR A 196 16.94 -3.21 16.48
CA THR A 196 17.86 -2.18 16.95
C THR A 196 19.14 -2.20 16.12
N GLY A 197 19.60 -1.03 15.68
CA GLY A 197 20.82 -0.89 14.87
C GLY A 197 20.63 -1.13 13.37
N GLU A 198 19.41 -1.45 12.90
CA GLU A 198 19.12 -1.69 11.49
C GLU A 198 18.13 -0.66 10.93
N GLN A 199 18.40 -0.11 9.74
CA GLN A 199 17.44 0.75 9.02
C GLN A 199 16.41 -0.05 8.19
N ALA A 200 16.64 -1.34 8.01
CA ALA A 200 15.68 -2.22 7.38
C ALA A 200 14.81 -2.86 8.46
N PHE A 201 13.50 -2.94 8.20
CA PHE A 201 12.56 -3.64 9.07
C PHE A 201 11.90 -4.79 8.29
N PRO A 202 11.96 -6.03 8.78
CA PRO A 202 11.25 -7.14 8.14
C PRO A 202 9.73 -6.99 8.18
N LEU A 203 9.08 -7.35 7.08
CA LEU A 203 7.65 -7.61 6.99
C LEU A 203 7.46 -9.10 6.71
N GLU A 204 6.89 -9.83 7.66
CA GLU A 204 6.60 -11.26 7.53
C GLU A 204 5.11 -11.49 7.26
N LEU A 205 4.80 -12.47 6.42
CA LEU A 205 3.44 -12.93 6.15
C LEU A 205 3.40 -14.46 6.27
N GLU A 206 2.56 -14.96 7.15
CA GLU A 206 2.29 -16.38 7.32
C GLU A 206 0.84 -16.71 6.96
N LEU A 207 0.66 -17.87 6.34
CA LEU A 207 -0.64 -18.37 5.91
C LEU A 207 -0.81 -19.80 6.44
N HIS A 208 -1.81 -20.02 7.27
CA HIS A 208 -2.19 -21.35 7.74
C HIS A 208 -3.52 -21.75 7.11
N THR A 209 -3.60 -22.99 6.64
CA THR A 209 -4.81 -23.52 6.01
C THR A 209 -5.29 -24.76 6.74
N GLY A 210 -6.41 -24.63 7.45
CA GLY A 210 -7.13 -25.74 8.03
C GLY A 210 -8.04 -26.40 7.00
N GLY A 211 -7.64 -27.56 6.47
CA GLY A 211 -8.55 -28.46 5.75
C GLY A 211 -9.00 -28.04 4.34
N LEU A 212 -8.28 -27.14 3.65
CA LEU A 212 -8.61 -26.79 2.26
C LEU A 212 -8.34 -27.99 1.31
N ALA A 213 -9.41 -28.69 0.94
CA ALA A 213 -9.36 -29.89 0.07
C ALA A 213 -9.18 -29.59 -1.43
N LYS A 214 -8.85 -28.36 -1.84
CA LYS A 214 -8.57 -28.02 -3.25
C LYS A 214 -7.23 -27.29 -3.37
N THR A 215 -6.27 -28.02 -3.92
CA THR A 215 -4.94 -27.54 -4.32
C THR A 215 -5.08 -26.66 -5.57
N SER A 216 -5.36 -25.37 -5.38
CA SER A 216 -5.26 -24.36 -6.43
C SER A 216 -4.34 -23.24 -5.96
N SER A 217 -3.52 -22.70 -6.86
CA SER A 217 -2.69 -21.53 -6.54
C SER A 217 -3.55 -20.39 -6.01
N ARG A 218 -3.10 -19.77 -4.91
CA ARG A 218 -3.71 -18.56 -4.34
C ARG A 218 -2.66 -17.48 -4.37
N GLU A 219 -3.06 -16.32 -4.85
CA GLU A 219 -2.18 -15.18 -5.02
C GLU A 219 -2.66 -14.03 -4.14
N PHE A 220 -1.70 -13.43 -3.44
CA PHE A 220 -1.89 -12.27 -2.57
C PHE A 220 -0.93 -11.18 -3.02
N ILE A 221 -1.42 -9.94 -2.95
CA ILE A 221 -0.67 -8.76 -3.37
C ILE A 221 -0.47 -7.86 -2.16
N LEU A 222 0.79 -7.53 -1.87
CA LEU A 222 1.23 -6.57 -0.87
C LEU A 222 1.68 -5.29 -1.57
N THR A 223 1.04 -4.17 -1.24
CA THR A 223 1.36 -2.89 -1.87
C THR A 223 2.02 -1.94 -0.86
N PRO A 224 3.35 -1.76 -0.89
CA PRO A 224 3.99 -0.58 -0.33
C PRO A 224 3.56 0.68 -1.10
N ALA A 225 3.06 1.67 -0.38
CA ALA A 225 2.80 3.01 -0.91
C ALA A 225 3.41 4.05 0.03
N SER A 226 4.08 5.06 -0.55
CA SER A 226 4.02 6.40 0.01
C SER A 226 2.73 6.99 -0.54
N SER A 227 1.82 7.40 0.34
CA SER A 227 0.49 7.82 -0.08
C SER A 227 0.62 9.05 -1.00
N MET A 228 -0.03 9.02 -2.17
CA MET A 228 -0.18 10.19 -3.06
C MET A 228 -1.66 10.61 -3.13
N LEU A 229 -1.92 11.91 -3.27
CA LEU A 229 -3.29 12.42 -3.35
C LEU A 229 -3.96 11.93 -4.65
N PRO A 230 -5.23 11.46 -4.62
CA PRO A 230 -5.95 11.00 -5.81
C PRO A 230 -6.09 12.05 -6.92
N GLU A 231 -5.96 13.33 -6.58
CA GLU A 231 -6.14 14.48 -7.47
C GLU A 231 -4.93 14.73 -8.39
N LEU A 232 -3.78 14.14 -8.06
CA LEU A 232 -2.67 14.01 -8.98
C LEU A 232 -3.05 12.87 -9.94
N ASP A 233 -3.59 13.17 -11.14
CA ASP A 233 -3.75 12.22 -12.28
C ASP A 233 -2.35 11.81 -12.81
N ASP A 234 -1.47 11.45 -11.88
CA ASP A 234 -0.11 11.04 -12.07
C ASP A 234 -0.12 9.54 -12.35
N ARG A 235 -0.37 9.22 -13.62
CA ARG A 235 -0.31 7.85 -14.13
C ARG A 235 1.12 7.35 -14.26
N PHE A 236 2.12 8.14 -13.85
CA PHE A 236 3.54 7.78 -14.00
C PHE A 236 4.07 6.94 -12.83
N TYR A 237 3.34 6.80 -11.73
CA TYR A 237 3.75 5.96 -10.60
C TYR A 237 2.90 4.69 -10.50
N VAL A 238 3.49 3.56 -10.90
CA VAL A 238 2.96 2.24 -10.54
C VAL A 238 3.43 1.94 -9.13
N GLU A 239 2.50 1.80 -8.20
CA GLU A 239 2.83 1.42 -6.81
C GLU A 239 3.60 0.10 -6.81
N PRO A 240 4.74 0.01 -6.10
CA PRO A 240 5.47 -1.24 -5.98
C PRO A 240 4.56 -2.29 -5.35
N GLN A 241 4.61 -3.52 -5.89
CA GLN A 241 3.81 -4.64 -5.43
C GLN A 241 4.71 -5.85 -5.21
N ALA A 242 4.47 -6.56 -4.11
CA ALA A 242 5.00 -7.89 -3.88
C ALA A 242 3.87 -8.90 -4.03
N ILE A 243 4.14 -9.97 -4.78
CA ILE A 243 3.17 -11.04 -5.01
C ILE A 243 3.65 -12.27 -4.27
N ALA A 244 2.77 -12.85 -3.45
CA ALA A 244 2.97 -14.15 -2.84
C ALA A 244 1.99 -15.14 -3.48
N ALA A 245 2.52 -16.20 -4.10
CA ALA A 245 1.74 -17.31 -4.63
C ALA A 245 2.33 -18.63 -4.13
N GLY A 246 1.51 -19.49 -3.56
CA GLY A 246 1.97 -20.77 -3.01
C GLY A 246 0.98 -21.91 -3.30
N PRO A 247 1.47 -23.12 -3.64
CA PRO A 247 0.67 -24.33 -3.50
C PRO A 247 0.51 -24.64 -2.01
N LEU A 248 -0.73 -24.86 -1.59
CA LEU A 248 -1.04 -25.20 -0.21
C LEU A 248 -0.80 -26.70 0.03
N GLY A 249 0.45 -27.09 0.33
CA GLY A 249 0.80 -28.43 0.81
C GLY A 249 2.25 -28.89 0.54
N ALA A 250 3.01 -29.03 1.63
CA ALA A 250 4.28 -29.76 1.82
C ALA A 250 5.48 -29.45 0.89
N GLU A 251 6.20 -28.38 1.19
CA GLU A 251 7.67 -28.26 1.39
C GLU A 251 7.97 -26.76 1.37
N ILE A 252 8.12 -26.16 2.54
CA ILE A 252 8.55 -24.76 2.65
C ILE A 252 10.07 -24.79 2.61
N ASP A 253 10.63 -24.78 1.42
CA ASP A 253 12.01 -24.34 1.25
C ASP A 253 12.02 -23.25 0.17
N GLN A 254 12.28 -22.03 0.65
CA GLN A 254 12.57 -20.82 -0.14
C GLN A 254 11.41 -20.27 -0.98
N MET A 255 10.60 -19.39 -0.39
CA MET A 255 9.82 -18.44 -1.18
C MET A 255 10.74 -17.35 -1.73
N SER A 256 10.80 -17.24 -3.06
CA SER A 256 11.44 -16.12 -3.75
C SER A 256 10.40 -15.04 -4.04
N PHE A 257 10.68 -13.82 -3.59
CA PHE A 257 9.89 -12.65 -3.95
C PHE A 257 10.16 -12.34 -5.43
N VAL A 258 9.16 -12.58 -6.30
CA VAL A 258 9.21 -12.08 -7.68
C VAL A 258 8.61 -10.68 -7.67
N MET A 259 9.46 -9.67 -7.71
CA MET A 259 9.05 -8.29 -7.98
C MET A 259 8.65 -8.22 -9.46
N GLN A 260 7.37 -8.40 -9.79
CA GLN A 260 6.91 -8.17 -11.15
C GLN A 260 6.70 -6.67 -11.37
N GLN A 261 7.72 -6.02 -11.92
CA GLN A 261 7.50 -4.75 -12.60
C GLN A 261 6.72 -5.08 -13.87
N LYS A 262 5.43 -4.74 -13.91
CA LYS A 262 4.63 -4.86 -15.13
C LYS A 262 5.25 -3.91 -16.16
N LEU A 263 6.09 -4.45 -17.05
CA LEU A 263 6.60 -3.73 -18.20
C LEU A 263 5.40 -3.27 -19.00
N ASP A 264 5.16 -1.96 -19.00
CA ASP A 264 4.28 -1.36 -19.98
C ASP A 264 4.87 -1.70 -21.34
N SER A 265 4.10 -2.40 -22.17
CA SER A 265 4.42 -2.55 -23.58
C SER A 265 4.18 -1.19 -24.24
N GLY A 266 5.04 -0.23 -23.90
CA GLY A 266 5.14 1.06 -24.52
C GLY A 266 5.31 0.79 -26.00
N LYS A 267 4.26 1.09 -26.76
CA LYS A 267 4.23 0.92 -28.20
C LYS A 267 5.43 1.70 -28.76
N ASP A 268 6.44 0.98 -29.23
CA ASP A 268 7.61 1.54 -29.90
C ASP A 268 7.12 2.54 -30.95
N ARG A 269 7.47 3.82 -30.77
CA ARG A 269 7.43 4.81 -31.83
C ARG A 269 8.86 5.10 -32.27
N THR A 270 9.42 4.14 -33.00
CA THR A 270 10.37 4.46 -34.06
C THR A 270 9.57 5.02 -35.24
N GLY A 271 9.83 6.28 -35.61
CA GLY A 271 9.26 6.94 -36.80
C GLY A 271 8.74 8.33 -36.52
#